data_AF-A0A2J6HS60-F1
#
_entry.id   AF-A0A2J6HS60-F1
#
_cell.length_a   1.000
_cell.length_b   1.000
_cell.length_c   1.000
_cell.angle_alpha   90.00
_cell.angle_beta   90.00
_cell.angle_gamma   90.00
#
_symmetry.space_group_name_H-M   'P 1'
#
loop_
_entity.id
_entity.type
_entity.pdbx_description
1 polymer ?
#
loop_
_entity_poly.entity_id
_entity_poly.type
_entity_poly.pdbx_seq_one_letter_code
_entity_poly.pdbx_strand_id
1 'polypeptide(L)'
;MKKIMKMYRHITSILLSALFIFTLTTFTGCEDPADSIDFTVLESTIADAQNLFDTTVEGTMPGQYPADARTALDAAISAAETVRNTENVTQAEVDAAVTNLLTAIDTYNALVVGQVMAENLMLYLPFSGNANDESGNGFNGTPKAGHIDFGAGDPPSLTADRFGNANSAYYFEKGGNIEIPYSATLNPEAAMSVSFWCNREAGEKLKTVIMAMNRHNGYMFTVQNDKLYSSLKCIEGGEFVYNDALGSEEIPVGEWAHFVVTYTSGNMKLYKNGQLSDSFDQMNGTLAPIDNIALTIGSDLPTSVYTEEAGPFYVGYGGYFTGAIDEVRFYNIELSGADVTAIYDMERP
;
A
#
# COMPACT_ATOMS: atom_id res chain seq x y z
N MET A 1 27.11 -5.29 35.47
CA MET A 1 26.50 -4.06 36.04
C MET A 1 25.24 -3.72 35.25
N LYS A 2 24.25 -3.04 35.87
CA LYS A 2 23.04 -2.35 35.32
C LYS A 2 22.62 -2.64 33.87
N LYS A 3 21.44 -3.25 33.64
CA LYS A 3 20.11 -2.61 33.34
C LYS A 3 20.10 -1.85 32.01
N ILE A 4 19.26 -2.19 31.03
CA ILE A 4 17.88 -1.69 30.73
C ILE A 4 17.39 -2.51 29.50
N MET A 5 16.12 -2.82 29.19
CA MET A 5 14.77 -2.56 29.77
C MET A 5 13.97 -3.91 29.84
N LYS A 6 12.62 -3.85 29.93
CA LYS A 6 11.60 -4.88 29.62
C LYS A 6 10.25 -4.16 29.44
N MET A 7 9.51 -4.45 28.37
CA MET A 7 8.06 -4.17 28.18
C MET A 7 7.70 -4.79 26.81
N TYR A 8 6.59 -5.50 26.58
CA TYR A 8 5.37 -5.73 27.36
C TYR A 8 5.08 -7.22 27.58
N ARG A 9 4.52 -7.58 28.75
CA ARG A 9 3.69 -8.77 28.96
C ARG A 9 2.88 -8.58 30.24
N HIS A 10 1.69 -9.16 30.32
CA HIS A 10 0.66 -9.06 31.38
C HIS A 10 -0.32 -7.88 31.21
N ILE A 11 -1.52 -8.21 30.70
CA ILE A 11 -2.76 -7.67 31.26
C ILE A 11 -3.41 -8.86 31.99
N THR A 12 -3.71 -8.66 33.26
CA THR A 12 -4.15 -9.70 34.20
C THR A 12 -5.66 -9.86 34.18
N SER A 13 -6.13 -11.11 34.27
CA SER A 13 -7.51 -11.43 34.64
C SER A 13 -7.87 -10.81 35.98
N ILE A 14 -8.96 -10.06 36.04
CA ILE A 14 -9.53 -9.49 37.26
C ILE A 14 -10.95 -10.06 37.44
N LEU A 15 -11.07 -11.06 38.31
CA LEU A 15 -12.34 -11.27 39.02
C LEU A 15 -12.51 -10.11 40.01
N LEU A 16 -13.63 -9.40 39.95
CA LEU A 16 -14.03 -8.46 40.99
C LEU A 16 -15.38 -8.87 41.58
N SER A 17 -15.34 -9.64 42.67
CA SER A 17 -16.49 -9.92 43.51
C SER A 17 -16.85 -8.71 44.36
N ALA A 18 -17.97 -8.04 44.06
CA ALA A 18 -18.51 -6.95 44.87
C ALA A 18 -19.72 -7.43 45.69
N LEU A 19 -19.50 -7.65 46.99
CA LEU A 19 -20.56 -7.95 47.96
C LEU A 19 -21.17 -6.62 48.45
N PHE A 20 -22.41 -6.31 48.05
CA PHE A 20 -23.10 -5.11 48.53
C PHE A 20 -24.24 -5.49 49.50
N ILE A 21 -24.11 -5.04 50.75
CA ILE A 21 -25.14 -5.22 51.78
C ILE A 21 -26.13 -4.06 51.66
N PHE A 22 -27.37 -4.34 51.25
CA PHE A 22 -28.42 -3.33 51.18
C PHE A 22 -29.33 -3.43 52.42
N THR A 23 -29.33 -2.38 53.24
CA THR A 23 -30.24 -2.27 54.39
C THR A 23 -31.66 -1.94 53.91
N LEU A 24 -32.63 -2.76 54.34
CA LEU A 24 -34.03 -2.61 53.97
C LEU A 24 -34.69 -1.42 54.69
N THR A 25 -34.89 -0.31 53.98
CA THR A 25 -35.82 0.76 54.38
C THR A 25 -37.01 0.78 53.43
N THR A 26 -38.18 0.38 53.94
CA THR A 26 -39.43 0.45 53.20
C THR A 26 -39.91 1.90 53.11
N PHE A 27 -39.93 2.48 51.92
CA PHE A 27 -40.73 3.66 51.61
C PHE A 27 -41.88 3.25 50.69
N THR A 28 -43.10 3.46 51.15
CA THR A 28 -44.33 3.22 50.39
C THR A 28 -44.84 4.53 49.80
N GLY A 29 -45.15 4.54 48.50
CA GLY A 29 -46.14 5.48 47.95
C GLY A 29 -45.62 6.68 47.18
N CYS A 30 -45.16 6.45 45.96
CA CYS A 30 -45.74 7.13 44.80
C CYS A 30 -45.75 6.11 43.64
N GLU A 31 -46.87 5.97 42.93
CA GLU A 31 -46.87 5.28 41.64
C GLU A 31 -46.32 6.28 40.62
N ASP A 32 -45.01 6.25 40.38
CA ASP A 32 -44.45 6.89 39.19
C ASP A 32 -45.07 6.21 37.95
N PRO A 33 -45.41 6.96 36.89
CA PRO A 33 -45.67 6.34 35.62
C PRO A 33 -44.39 5.59 35.22
N ALA A 34 -44.52 4.32 34.79
CA ALA A 34 -43.37 3.51 34.44
C ALA A 34 -42.45 4.28 33.47
N ASP A 35 -41.22 4.60 33.91
CA ASP A 35 -40.24 5.34 33.12
C ASP A 35 -40.10 4.65 31.76
N SER A 36 -40.46 5.36 30.70
CA SER A 36 -40.36 4.86 29.34
C SER A 36 -38.88 4.69 29.00
N ILE A 37 -38.48 3.47 28.63
CA ILE A 37 -37.13 3.15 28.20
C ILE A 37 -36.68 4.10 27.08
N ASP A 38 -35.53 4.75 27.27
CA ASP A 38 -34.93 5.67 26.30
C ASP A 38 -33.94 4.91 25.42
N PHE A 39 -34.30 4.77 24.14
CA PHE A 39 -33.48 4.15 23.10
C PHE A 39 -32.69 5.16 22.26
N THR A 40 -32.81 6.47 22.51
CA THR A 40 -32.29 7.53 21.61
C THR A 40 -30.80 7.38 21.33
N VAL A 41 -30.00 7.07 22.36
CA VAL A 41 -28.55 6.85 22.22
C VAL A 41 -28.26 5.54 21.49
N LEU A 42 -29.03 4.48 21.71
CA LEU A 42 -28.85 3.19 21.04
C LEU A 42 -29.17 3.29 19.54
N GLU A 43 -30.28 3.92 19.18
CA GLU A 43 -30.68 4.12 17.78
C GLU A 43 -29.66 5.02 17.04
N SER A 44 -29.12 6.07 17.68
CA SER A 44 -28.02 6.86 17.11
C SER A 44 -26.75 6.03 16.92
N THR A 45 -26.34 5.25 17.94
CA THR A 45 -25.09 4.47 17.88
C THR A 45 -25.18 3.36 16.82
N ILE A 46 -26.36 2.73 16.64
CA ILE A 46 -26.61 1.77 15.57
C ILE A 46 -26.47 2.43 14.19
N ALA A 47 -27.04 3.63 14.01
CA ALA A 47 -26.92 4.36 12.75
C ALA A 47 -25.47 4.76 12.43
N ASP A 48 -24.71 5.22 13.42
CA ASP A 48 -23.29 5.56 13.27
C ASP A 48 -22.45 4.31 12.92
N ALA A 49 -22.71 3.18 13.59
CA ALA A 49 -22.04 1.90 13.31
C ALA A 49 -22.35 1.36 11.91
N GLN A 50 -23.62 1.41 11.49
CA GLN A 50 -24.03 0.97 10.15
C GLN A 50 -23.40 1.84 9.06
N ASN A 51 -23.41 3.17 9.24
CA ASN A 51 -22.76 4.08 8.30
C ASN A 51 -21.24 3.83 8.22
N LEU A 52 -20.57 3.55 9.35
CA LEU A 52 -19.16 3.16 9.35
C LEU A 52 -18.93 1.83 8.60
N PHE A 53 -19.80 0.84 8.78
CA PHE A 53 -19.72 -0.44 8.07
C PHE A 53 -19.94 -0.27 6.56
N ASP A 54 -20.96 0.49 6.16
CA ASP A 54 -21.36 0.70 4.76
C ASP A 54 -20.37 1.56 3.96
N THR A 55 -19.67 2.50 4.63
CA THR A 55 -18.71 3.41 3.97
C THR A 55 -17.27 2.88 3.97
N THR A 56 -16.98 1.82 4.71
CA THR A 56 -15.65 1.17 4.73
C THR A 56 -15.63 -0.10 3.89
N VAL A 57 -14.47 -0.44 3.35
CA VAL A 57 -14.30 -1.57 2.43
C VAL A 57 -13.56 -2.73 3.13
N GLU A 58 -13.99 -3.96 2.83
CA GLU A 58 -13.29 -5.17 3.26
C GLU A 58 -12.00 -5.37 2.50
N GLY A 59 -10.93 -5.76 3.20
CA GLY A 59 -9.72 -6.27 2.58
C GLY A 59 -8.48 -6.08 3.44
N THR A 60 -7.33 -6.17 2.78
CA THR A 60 -6.00 -6.17 3.41
C THR A 60 -5.13 -4.98 2.99
N MET A 61 -5.63 -4.08 2.16
CA MET A 61 -4.89 -2.89 1.73
C MET A 61 -5.03 -1.73 2.73
N PRO A 62 -4.04 -0.82 2.78
CA PRO A 62 -4.13 0.41 3.57
C PRO A 62 -5.47 1.15 3.41
N GLY A 63 -6.12 1.48 4.53
CA GLY A 63 -7.46 2.09 4.58
C GLY A 63 -8.64 1.11 4.54
N GLN A 64 -8.42 -0.18 4.23
CA GLN A 64 -9.42 -1.24 4.31
C GLN A 64 -9.46 -1.88 5.70
N TYR A 65 -10.48 -2.71 5.93
CA TYR A 65 -10.71 -3.40 7.21
C TYR A 65 -10.76 -4.92 6.99
N PRO A 66 -10.07 -5.72 7.83
CA PRO A 66 -10.10 -7.18 7.71
C PRO A 66 -11.51 -7.78 7.85
N ALA A 67 -11.78 -8.87 7.14
CA ALA A 67 -13.08 -9.57 7.15
C ALA A 67 -13.55 -9.97 8.57
N ASP A 68 -12.63 -10.44 9.42
CA ASP A 68 -12.94 -10.77 10.83
C ASP A 68 -13.34 -9.53 11.64
N ALA A 69 -12.74 -8.37 11.37
CA ALA A 69 -13.10 -7.11 12.04
C ALA A 69 -14.49 -6.64 11.60
N ARG A 70 -14.80 -6.74 10.30
CA ARG A 70 -16.13 -6.44 9.75
C ARG A 70 -17.19 -7.37 10.34
N THR A 71 -16.93 -8.67 10.37
CA THR A 71 -17.82 -9.67 10.96
C THR A 71 -18.08 -9.38 12.45
N ALA A 72 -17.07 -8.94 13.20
CA ALA A 72 -17.24 -8.56 14.60
C ALA A 72 -18.10 -7.29 14.79
N LEU A 73 -17.96 -6.29 13.90
CA LEU A 73 -18.79 -5.08 13.94
C LEU A 73 -20.26 -5.39 13.56
N ASP A 74 -20.48 -6.15 12.48
CA ASP A 74 -21.81 -6.58 12.02
C ASP A 74 -22.56 -7.39 13.10
N ALA A 75 -21.86 -8.29 13.79
CA ALA A 75 -22.40 -9.03 14.93
C ALA A 75 -22.76 -8.11 16.12
N ALA A 76 -21.99 -7.05 16.37
CA ALA A 76 -22.28 -6.09 17.42
C ALA A 76 -23.49 -5.20 17.08
N ILE A 77 -23.61 -4.77 15.81
CA ILE A 77 -24.79 -4.06 15.29
C ILE A 77 -26.04 -4.93 15.45
N SER A 78 -26.00 -6.17 14.96
CA SER A 78 -27.09 -7.15 15.09
C SER A 78 -27.52 -7.39 16.54
N ALA A 79 -26.58 -7.43 17.48
CA ALA A 79 -26.87 -7.58 18.91
C ALA A 79 -27.54 -6.32 19.50
N ALA A 80 -27.08 -5.12 19.11
CA ALA A 80 -27.68 -3.86 19.51
C ALA A 80 -29.11 -3.70 18.96
N GLU A 81 -29.34 -4.03 17.69
CA GLU A 81 -30.67 -4.09 17.08
C GLU A 81 -31.59 -5.10 17.78
N THR A 82 -31.06 -6.25 18.20
CA THR A 82 -31.82 -7.25 18.96
C THR A 82 -32.33 -6.68 20.28
N VAL A 83 -31.49 -5.97 21.05
CA VAL A 83 -31.90 -5.30 22.30
C VAL A 83 -32.95 -4.22 22.01
N ARG A 84 -32.74 -3.39 20.98
CA ARG A 84 -33.68 -2.35 20.55
C ARG A 84 -35.07 -2.91 20.19
N ASN A 85 -35.11 -4.09 19.58
CA ASN A 85 -36.35 -4.72 19.11
C ASN A 85 -37.00 -5.68 20.14
N THR A 86 -36.40 -5.87 21.32
CA THR A 86 -36.91 -6.79 22.35
C THR A 86 -37.94 -6.10 23.26
N GLU A 87 -39.11 -6.71 23.42
CA GLU A 87 -40.12 -6.24 24.37
C GLU A 87 -39.66 -6.49 25.83
N ASN A 88 -39.97 -5.54 26.72
CA ASN A 88 -39.69 -5.61 28.16
C ASN A 88 -38.20 -5.60 28.57
N VAL A 89 -37.32 -5.03 27.76
CA VAL A 89 -35.95 -4.68 28.19
C VAL A 89 -35.95 -3.62 29.28
N THR A 90 -34.90 -3.64 30.11
CA THR A 90 -34.59 -2.60 31.11
C THR A 90 -33.64 -1.56 30.53
N GLN A 91 -33.64 -0.34 31.10
CA GLN A 91 -32.70 0.71 30.68
C GLN A 91 -31.24 0.26 30.82
N ALA A 92 -30.92 -0.53 31.86
CA ALA A 92 -29.59 -1.08 32.06
C ALA A 92 -29.13 -2.03 30.94
N GLU A 93 -30.06 -2.74 30.27
CA GLU A 93 -29.75 -3.57 29.09
C GLU A 93 -29.53 -2.71 27.84
N VAL A 94 -30.27 -1.60 27.70
CA VAL A 94 -30.07 -0.62 26.62
C VAL A 94 -28.72 0.09 26.77
N ASP A 95 -28.39 0.58 27.97
CA ASP A 95 -27.13 1.24 28.28
C ASP A 95 -25.93 0.28 28.10
N ALA A 96 -26.10 -1.00 28.42
CA ALA A 96 -25.12 -2.05 28.15
C ALA A 96 -24.95 -2.30 26.64
N ALA A 97 -26.04 -2.32 25.86
CA ALA A 97 -25.98 -2.45 24.40
C ALA A 97 -25.23 -1.27 23.75
N VAL A 98 -25.50 -0.04 24.19
CA VAL A 98 -24.74 1.16 23.77
C VAL A 98 -23.25 0.99 24.07
N THR A 99 -22.90 0.62 25.31
CA THR A 99 -21.51 0.45 25.75
C THR A 99 -20.77 -0.61 24.94
N ASN A 100 -21.43 -1.75 24.66
CA ASN A 100 -20.87 -2.83 23.86
C ASN A 100 -20.65 -2.41 22.39
N LEU A 101 -21.62 -1.70 21.78
CA LEU A 101 -21.50 -1.26 20.39
C LEU A 101 -20.43 -0.17 20.22
N LEU A 102 -20.34 0.79 21.14
CA LEU A 102 -19.23 1.75 21.17
C LEU A 102 -17.86 1.07 21.27
N THR A 103 -17.74 0.06 22.15
CA THR A 103 -16.50 -0.73 22.27
C THR A 103 -16.16 -1.49 20.97
N ALA A 104 -17.17 -1.98 20.25
CA ALA A 104 -16.99 -2.63 18.95
C ALA A 104 -16.57 -1.62 17.86
N ILE A 105 -17.15 -0.42 17.83
CA ILE A 105 -16.75 0.68 16.92
C ILE A 105 -15.28 1.07 17.17
N ASP A 106 -14.88 1.28 18.43
CA ASP A 106 -13.50 1.63 18.78
C ASP A 106 -12.51 0.51 18.39
N THR A 107 -12.89 -0.75 18.62
CA THR A 107 -12.10 -1.92 18.23
C THR A 107 -11.97 -2.02 16.70
N TYR A 108 -13.06 -1.79 15.97
CA TYR A 108 -13.07 -1.81 14.52
C TYR A 108 -12.17 -0.71 13.93
N ASN A 109 -12.32 0.54 14.38
CA ASN A 109 -11.49 1.66 13.95
C ASN A 109 -9.98 1.44 14.23
N ALA A 110 -9.64 0.72 15.30
CA ALA A 110 -8.25 0.36 15.60
C ALA A 110 -7.67 -0.76 14.71
N LEU A 111 -8.50 -1.41 13.90
CA LEU A 111 -8.13 -2.52 12.99
C LEU A 111 -8.09 -2.11 11.51
N VAL A 112 -8.21 -0.81 11.19
CA VAL A 112 -7.91 -0.29 9.85
C VAL A 112 -6.47 -0.64 9.47
N VAL A 113 -6.25 -1.13 8.25
CA VAL A 113 -4.89 -1.45 7.79
C VAL A 113 -4.12 -0.14 7.58
N GLY A 114 -2.95 -0.05 8.21
CA GLY A 114 -2.04 1.08 8.09
C GLY A 114 -1.04 0.92 6.94
N GLN A 115 -0.67 2.03 6.31
CA GLN A 115 0.40 2.05 5.32
C GLN A 115 1.76 1.80 5.97
N VAL A 116 2.50 0.80 5.49
CA VAL A 116 3.88 0.53 5.91
C VAL A 116 4.78 1.72 5.53
N MET A 117 5.49 2.26 6.53
CA MET A 117 6.42 3.40 6.43
C MET A 117 5.80 4.66 5.77
N ALA A 118 4.56 5.00 6.15
CA ALA A 118 3.79 6.12 5.60
C ALA A 118 4.55 7.47 5.55
N GLU A 119 5.29 7.84 6.60
CA GLU A 119 6.06 9.11 6.65
C GLU A 119 7.19 9.18 5.62
N ASN A 120 7.59 8.04 5.06
CA ASN A 120 8.66 7.91 4.07
C ASN A 120 8.15 7.56 2.66
N LEU A 121 6.84 7.40 2.50
CA LEU A 121 6.19 7.07 1.25
C LEU A 121 6.03 8.33 0.39
N MET A 122 6.62 8.30 -0.80
CA MET A 122 6.69 9.42 -1.72
C MET A 122 5.60 9.36 -2.78
N LEU A 123 5.22 8.14 -3.18
CA LEU A 123 4.25 7.81 -4.22
C LEU A 123 3.66 6.44 -3.93
N TYR A 124 2.34 6.30 -4.08
CA TYR A 124 1.66 5.01 -4.01
C TYR A 124 0.53 4.95 -5.04
N LEU A 125 0.64 4.00 -5.96
CA LEU A 125 -0.32 3.76 -7.03
C LEU A 125 -0.90 2.35 -6.87
N PRO A 126 -2.06 2.19 -6.19
CA PRO A 126 -2.75 0.90 -6.03
C PRO A 126 -3.56 0.48 -7.25
N PHE A 127 -3.52 1.28 -8.32
CA PHE A 127 -4.21 1.08 -9.60
C PHE A 127 -5.69 0.65 -9.52
N SER A 128 -6.35 1.01 -8.41
CA SER A 128 -7.74 0.72 -8.09
C SER A 128 -8.68 1.65 -8.85
N GLY A 129 -8.90 1.33 -10.12
CA GLY A 129 -9.79 2.02 -11.05
C GLY A 129 -9.22 3.28 -11.69
N ASN A 130 -8.00 3.70 -11.35
CA ASN A 130 -7.32 4.89 -11.88
C ASN A 130 -5.81 4.86 -11.56
N ALA A 131 -5.05 5.84 -12.05
CA ALA A 131 -3.61 5.99 -11.81
C ALA A 131 -3.27 7.12 -10.82
N ASN A 132 -4.15 7.45 -9.88
CA ASN A 132 -3.91 8.50 -8.88
C ASN A 132 -2.94 8.03 -7.78
N ASP A 133 -2.29 9.00 -7.16
CA ASP A 133 -1.39 8.81 -6.02
C ASP A 133 -2.16 8.83 -4.70
N GLU A 134 -2.24 7.66 -4.07
CA GLU A 134 -2.87 7.44 -2.75
C GLU A 134 -1.86 7.56 -1.59
N SER A 135 -0.62 8.04 -1.83
CA SER A 135 0.30 8.39 -0.73
C SER A 135 -0.08 9.70 -0.03
N GLY A 136 -1.00 10.48 -0.61
CA GLY A 136 -1.39 11.81 -0.13
C GLY A 136 -0.49 12.95 -0.62
N ASN A 137 0.54 12.67 -1.43
CA ASN A 137 1.43 13.70 -2.00
C ASN A 137 0.88 14.33 -3.30
N GLY A 138 -0.07 13.67 -3.97
CA GLY A 138 -0.79 14.18 -5.15
C GLY A 138 -0.04 14.01 -6.47
N PHE A 139 0.93 13.10 -6.54
CA PHE A 139 1.71 12.81 -7.76
C PHE A 139 0.95 11.86 -8.71
N ASN A 140 -0.28 12.23 -9.09
CA ASN A 140 -1.14 11.42 -9.94
C ASN A 140 -0.50 11.11 -11.29
N GLY A 141 -0.45 9.82 -11.63
CA GLY A 141 0.00 9.33 -12.93
C GLY A 141 -1.01 9.61 -14.05
N THR A 142 -0.51 9.85 -15.25
CA THR A 142 -1.32 10.01 -16.46
C THR A 142 -0.96 8.90 -17.48
N PRO A 143 -1.88 7.99 -17.83
CA PRO A 143 -1.69 7.04 -18.92
C PRO A 143 -1.44 7.76 -20.26
N LYS A 144 -0.45 7.30 -21.03
CA LYS A 144 -0.04 7.82 -22.34
C LYS A 144 0.14 6.70 -23.36
N ALA A 145 -0.20 7.01 -24.60
CA ALA A 145 0.12 6.17 -25.74
C ALA A 145 1.65 6.02 -25.92
N GLY A 146 2.06 4.91 -26.51
CA GLY A 146 3.45 4.60 -26.80
C GLY A 146 4.02 5.36 -27.99
N HIS A 147 5.35 5.39 -28.09
CA HIS A 147 6.04 5.94 -29.26
C HIS A 147 5.79 5.07 -30.50
N ILE A 148 5.81 5.68 -31.70
CA ILE A 148 5.51 4.98 -32.96
C ILE A 148 6.48 3.82 -33.23
N ASP A 149 7.78 3.99 -32.96
CA ASP A 149 8.82 2.96 -33.05
C ASP A 149 8.61 1.77 -32.10
N PHE A 150 7.82 1.92 -31.03
CA PHE A 150 7.42 0.83 -30.13
C PHE A 150 6.10 0.16 -30.53
N GLY A 151 5.50 0.59 -31.65
CA GLY A 151 4.23 0.09 -32.18
C GLY A 151 3.02 0.96 -31.86
N ALA A 152 3.20 2.17 -31.32
CA ALA A 152 2.14 3.11 -30.96
C ALA A 152 1.00 2.49 -30.15
N GLY A 153 1.33 1.80 -29.04
CA GLY A 153 0.33 1.27 -28.12
C GLY A 153 -0.62 2.35 -27.60
N ASP A 154 -1.88 1.98 -27.38
CA ASP A 154 -2.82 2.82 -26.66
C ASP A 154 -2.32 3.11 -25.22
N PRO A 155 -2.86 4.13 -24.53
CA PRO A 155 -2.59 4.31 -23.11
C PRO A 155 -2.90 3.03 -22.32
N PRO A 156 -2.08 2.67 -21.31
CA PRO A 156 -2.30 1.48 -20.48
C PRO A 156 -3.74 1.36 -20.01
N SER A 157 -4.28 0.14 -20.08
CA SER A 157 -5.68 -0.15 -19.77
C SER A 157 -5.81 -0.80 -18.39
N LEU A 158 -6.91 -0.53 -17.71
CA LEU A 158 -7.23 -1.18 -16.45
C LEU A 158 -7.53 -2.67 -16.70
N THR A 159 -6.94 -3.53 -15.87
CA THR A 159 -7.03 -5.00 -15.97
C THR A 159 -7.30 -5.63 -14.60
N ALA A 160 -7.32 -6.97 -14.53
CA ALA A 160 -7.49 -7.68 -13.27
C ALA A 160 -6.18 -7.73 -12.46
N ASP A 161 -6.29 -7.59 -11.14
CA ASP A 161 -5.17 -7.82 -10.22
C ASP A 161 -4.85 -9.32 -10.05
N ARG A 162 -3.97 -9.62 -9.08
CA ARG A 162 -3.57 -10.99 -8.69
C ARG A 162 -4.64 -11.81 -7.95
N PHE A 163 -5.70 -11.17 -7.46
CA PHE A 163 -6.87 -11.83 -6.88
C PHE A 163 -8.00 -12.03 -7.93
N GLY A 164 -7.88 -11.41 -9.11
CA GLY A 164 -8.88 -11.41 -10.17
C GLY A 164 -9.88 -10.26 -10.09
N ASN A 165 -9.66 -9.26 -9.22
CA ASN A 165 -10.51 -8.08 -9.13
C ASN A 165 -10.35 -7.21 -10.38
N ALA A 166 -11.45 -6.93 -11.08
CA ALA A 166 -11.41 -6.17 -12.32
C ALA A 166 -11.15 -4.68 -12.08
N ASN A 167 -10.26 -4.09 -12.88
CA ASN A 167 -9.80 -2.71 -12.79
C ASN A 167 -8.97 -2.39 -11.54
N SER A 168 -8.21 -3.37 -11.05
CA SER A 168 -7.31 -3.23 -9.88
C SER A 168 -5.83 -3.34 -10.26
N ALA A 169 -5.48 -3.25 -11.54
CA ALA A 169 -4.11 -3.20 -12.04
C ALA A 169 -4.08 -2.49 -13.41
N TYR A 170 -2.91 -2.14 -13.94
CA TYR A 170 -2.77 -1.68 -15.33
C TYR A 170 -2.03 -2.69 -16.19
N TYR A 171 -2.54 -2.91 -17.41
CA TYR A 171 -1.88 -3.64 -18.49
C TYR A 171 -1.18 -2.68 -19.45
N PHE A 172 0.08 -2.98 -19.77
CA PHE A 172 0.98 -2.19 -20.60
C PHE A 172 1.34 -2.99 -21.85
N GLU A 173 1.42 -2.33 -23.01
CA GLU A 173 1.96 -2.91 -24.24
C GLU A 173 2.45 -1.83 -25.21
N LYS A 174 3.31 -2.21 -26.18
CA LYS A 174 3.72 -1.40 -27.34
C LYS A 174 4.16 0.05 -27.00
N GLY A 175 4.86 0.22 -25.88
CA GLY A 175 5.33 1.52 -25.38
C GLY A 175 4.33 2.36 -24.60
N GLY A 176 3.06 1.94 -24.48
CA GLY A 176 2.08 2.60 -23.61
C GLY A 176 2.58 2.61 -22.17
N ASN A 177 2.50 3.76 -21.50
CA ASN A 177 3.10 3.99 -20.19
C ASN A 177 2.25 4.92 -19.30
N ILE A 178 2.58 5.01 -18.02
CA ILE A 178 2.01 6.00 -17.09
C ILE A 178 3.11 7.00 -16.73
N GLU A 179 2.87 8.27 -17.03
CA GLU A 179 3.77 9.38 -16.69
C GLU A 179 3.33 10.03 -15.37
N ILE A 180 4.19 9.99 -14.34
CA ILE A 180 4.03 10.69 -13.07
C ILE A 180 4.77 12.03 -13.17
N PRO A 181 4.10 13.18 -12.97
CA PRO A 181 4.70 14.50 -13.12
C PRO A 181 6.00 14.67 -12.33
N TYR A 182 7.00 15.33 -12.94
CA TYR A 182 8.26 15.62 -12.26
C TYR A 182 8.01 16.43 -10.98
N SER A 183 8.63 15.98 -9.89
CA SER A 183 8.69 16.68 -8.61
C SER A 183 10.05 16.46 -7.99
N ALA A 184 10.62 17.52 -7.40
CA ALA A 184 11.87 17.39 -6.64
C ALA A 184 11.71 16.46 -5.42
N THR A 185 10.49 16.26 -4.92
CA THR A 185 10.20 15.25 -3.88
C THR A 185 10.55 13.85 -4.36
N LEU A 186 10.36 13.54 -5.65
CA LEU A 186 10.65 12.22 -6.25
C LEU A 186 12.15 11.99 -6.55
N ASN A 187 13.02 12.93 -6.15
CA ASN A 187 14.48 12.74 -6.11
C ASN A 187 14.92 12.38 -4.66
N PRO A 188 14.95 11.09 -4.28
CA PRO A 188 15.59 10.68 -3.04
C PRO A 188 17.10 10.95 -3.11
N GLU A 189 17.72 11.30 -1.97
CA GLU A 189 19.17 11.62 -1.90
C GLU A 189 19.96 10.51 -1.21
N ALA A 190 19.61 10.16 0.04
CA ALA A 190 20.41 9.25 0.86
C ALA A 190 20.12 7.77 0.60
N ALA A 191 18.85 7.41 0.41
CA ALA A 191 18.38 6.05 0.22
C ALA A 191 17.03 6.04 -0.53
N MET A 192 16.71 4.92 -1.16
CA MET A 192 15.41 4.71 -1.80
C MET A 192 14.95 3.26 -1.69
N SER A 193 13.63 3.05 -1.75
CA SER A 193 13.07 1.73 -2.00
C SER A 193 11.89 1.80 -2.95
N VAL A 194 11.80 0.87 -3.90
CA VAL A 194 10.69 0.76 -4.85
C VAL A 194 10.11 -0.64 -4.74
N SER A 195 8.81 -0.72 -4.50
CA SER A 195 8.02 -1.94 -4.41
C SER A 195 6.99 -1.97 -5.53
N PHE A 196 6.79 -3.12 -6.16
CA PHE A 196 5.73 -3.33 -7.15
C PHE A 196 5.37 -4.81 -7.27
N TRP A 197 4.14 -5.08 -7.69
CA TRP A 197 3.74 -6.35 -8.27
C TRP A 197 3.83 -6.28 -9.79
N CYS A 198 4.23 -7.37 -10.44
CA CYS A 198 4.12 -7.49 -11.88
C CYS A 198 3.77 -8.91 -12.32
N ASN A 199 3.09 -8.99 -13.47
CA ASN A 199 2.86 -10.20 -14.23
C ASN A 199 3.31 -9.92 -15.68
N ARG A 200 4.47 -10.45 -16.06
CA ARG A 200 5.11 -10.17 -17.34
C ARG A 200 4.60 -11.12 -18.41
N GLU A 201 4.42 -10.63 -19.64
CA GLU A 201 4.15 -11.49 -20.79
C GLU A 201 5.43 -11.94 -21.52
N ALA A 202 5.35 -13.06 -22.23
CA ALA A 202 6.42 -13.48 -23.14
C ALA A 202 6.49 -12.53 -24.34
N GLY A 203 7.60 -11.82 -24.49
CA GLY A 203 7.85 -10.91 -25.60
C GLY A 203 9.28 -10.96 -26.10
N GLU A 204 9.58 -10.21 -27.16
CA GLU A 204 10.97 -10.05 -27.61
C GLU A 204 11.81 -9.41 -26.50
N LYS A 205 13.05 -9.90 -26.32
CA LYS A 205 13.96 -9.49 -25.22
C LYS A 205 14.54 -8.07 -25.39
N LEU A 206 13.87 -7.21 -26.15
CA LEU A 206 14.29 -5.84 -26.42
C LEU A 206 13.90 -4.94 -25.25
N LYS A 207 14.77 -4.90 -24.24
CA LYS A 207 14.81 -3.89 -23.17
C LYS A 207 13.46 -3.70 -22.46
N THR A 208 12.98 -4.73 -21.77
CA THR A 208 11.74 -4.62 -21.00
C THR A 208 11.94 -3.67 -19.82
N VAL A 209 11.21 -2.56 -19.74
CA VAL A 209 11.38 -1.53 -18.69
C VAL A 209 10.12 -1.44 -17.83
N ILE A 210 10.25 -1.73 -16.53
CA ILE A 210 9.15 -1.72 -15.56
C ILE A 210 8.89 -0.29 -15.08
N MET A 211 9.95 0.41 -14.67
CA MET A 211 9.88 1.79 -14.18
C MET A 211 11.23 2.49 -14.42
N ALA A 212 11.21 3.78 -14.73
CA ALA A 212 12.42 4.61 -14.76
C ALA A 212 12.12 6.09 -14.52
N MET A 213 13.13 6.83 -14.04
CA MET A 213 13.16 8.29 -14.18
C MET A 213 14.48 8.67 -14.86
N ASN A 214 14.39 9.14 -16.11
CA ASN A 214 15.52 9.54 -16.95
C ASN A 214 16.56 8.42 -17.26
N ARG A 215 16.09 7.18 -17.50
CA ARG A 215 16.93 6.03 -17.91
C ARG A 215 18.11 5.78 -16.95
N HIS A 216 19.22 5.25 -17.48
CA HIS A 216 20.53 5.20 -16.85
C HIS A 216 21.07 6.55 -16.38
N ASN A 217 20.55 7.70 -16.86
CA ASN A 217 20.96 9.02 -16.39
C ASN A 217 20.23 9.47 -15.10
N GLY A 218 19.34 8.62 -14.58
CA GLY A 218 18.72 8.74 -13.26
C GLY A 218 18.66 7.37 -12.58
N TYR A 219 17.49 6.76 -12.55
CA TYR A 219 17.34 5.35 -12.13
C TYR A 219 16.36 4.60 -13.04
N MET A 220 16.58 3.30 -13.20
CA MET A 220 15.68 2.41 -13.93
C MET A 220 15.68 0.97 -13.41
N PHE A 221 14.52 0.34 -13.51
CA PHE A 221 14.23 -1.05 -13.16
C PHE A 221 13.69 -1.77 -14.40
N THR A 222 14.40 -2.78 -14.85
CA THR A 222 14.20 -3.43 -16.15
C THR A 222 14.27 -4.96 -16.01
N VAL A 223 13.95 -5.69 -17.08
CA VAL A 223 14.16 -7.14 -17.15
C VAL A 223 15.32 -7.44 -18.09
N GLN A 224 16.37 -8.06 -17.56
CA GLN A 224 17.53 -8.52 -18.31
C GLN A 224 17.73 -10.01 -18.05
N ASN A 225 17.87 -10.80 -19.12
CA ASN A 225 17.97 -12.27 -19.03
C ASN A 225 16.87 -12.90 -18.17
N ASP A 226 15.64 -12.36 -18.27
CA ASP A 226 14.45 -12.78 -17.53
C ASP A 226 14.47 -12.48 -16.02
N LYS A 227 15.41 -11.66 -15.55
CA LYS A 227 15.60 -11.27 -14.13
C LYS A 227 15.51 -9.75 -13.95
N LEU A 228 15.23 -9.32 -12.71
CA LEU A 228 15.21 -7.91 -12.37
C LEU A 228 16.62 -7.31 -12.47
N TYR A 229 16.77 -6.26 -13.27
CA TYR A 229 17.98 -5.45 -13.36
C TYR A 229 17.69 -4.03 -12.90
N SER A 230 18.54 -3.52 -12.02
CA SER A 230 18.47 -2.15 -11.50
C SER A 230 19.72 -1.38 -11.93
N SER A 231 19.56 -0.13 -12.35
CA SER A 231 20.68 0.78 -12.64
C SER A 231 20.37 2.14 -12.05
N LEU A 232 21.27 2.63 -11.20
CA LEU A 232 21.10 3.89 -10.45
C LEU A 232 22.34 4.76 -10.62
N LYS A 233 22.14 6.01 -11.07
CA LYS A 233 23.16 7.04 -11.12
C LYS A 233 23.31 7.71 -9.76
N CYS A 234 24.55 7.75 -9.28
CA CYS A 234 24.91 8.27 -7.97
C CYS A 234 26.10 9.24 -8.07
N ILE A 235 26.41 9.93 -6.97
CA ILE A 235 27.53 10.86 -6.84
C ILE A 235 28.45 10.38 -5.71
N GLU A 236 29.72 10.14 -6.01
CA GLU A 236 30.76 9.84 -5.03
C GLU A 236 31.97 10.76 -5.26
N GLY A 237 32.46 11.42 -4.20
CA GLY A 237 33.63 12.31 -4.30
C GLY A 237 33.45 13.53 -5.23
N GLY A 238 32.23 13.80 -5.70
CA GLY A 238 31.92 14.83 -6.71
C GLY A 238 31.85 14.32 -8.15
N GLU A 239 32.14 13.03 -8.38
CA GLU A 239 32.06 12.37 -9.69
C GLU A 239 30.79 11.50 -9.78
N PHE A 240 30.30 11.26 -11.00
CA PHE A 240 29.18 10.35 -11.22
C PHE A 240 29.65 8.89 -11.20
N VAL A 241 28.94 8.06 -10.45
CA VAL A 241 29.11 6.59 -10.42
C VAL A 241 27.79 5.91 -10.78
N TYR A 242 27.85 4.72 -11.36
CA TYR A 242 26.67 3.95 -11.76
C TYR A 242 26.64 2.62 -11.00
N ASN A 243 25.54 2.39 -10.31
CA ASN A 243 25.30 1.23 -9.45
C ASN A 243 24.34 0.29 -10.19
N ASP A 244 24.90 -0.71 -10.86
CA ASP A 244 24.17 -1.71 -11.64
C ASP A 244 24.07 -3.04 -10.86
N ALA A 245 22.87 -3.62 -10.80
CA ALA A 245 22.61 -4.90 -10.12
C ALA A 245 21.68 -5.78 -10.96
N LEU A 246 22.10 -7.03 -11.19
CA LEU A 246 21.28 -8.06 -11.84
C LEU A 246 20.93 -9.14 -10.82
N GLY A 247 19.64 -9.32 -10.54
CA GLY A 247 19.17 -10.33 -9.58
C GLY A 247 19.47 -11.77 -10.02
N SER A 248 19.46 -12.68 -9.05
CA SER A 248 19.64 -14.12 -9.28
C SER A 248 18.34 -14.83 -9.63
N GLU A 249 17.18 -14.29 -9.25
CA GLU A 249 15.87 -14.85 -9.55
C GLU A 249 15.17 -14.27 -10.79
N GLU A 250 14.35 -15.12 -11.42
CA GLU A 250 13.55 -14.75 -12.59
C GLU A 250 12.26 -14.00 -12.21
N ILE A 251 11.90 -13.03 -13.05
CA ILE A 251 10.56 -12.45 -13.14
C ILE A 251 9.72 -13.42 -13.97
N PRO A 252 8.74 -14.11 -13.37
CA PRO A 252 7.98 -15.14 -14.05
C PRO A 252 7.15 -14.57 -15.20
N VAL A 253 6.71 -15.44 -16.09
CA VAL A 253 5.85 -15.09 -17.23
C VAL A 253 4.46 -15.64 -16.99
N GLY A 254 3.43 -14.79 -17.10
CA GLY A 254 2.03 -15.18 -16.88
C GLY A 254 1.61 -15.32 -15.41
N GLU A 255 2.54 -15.14 -14.47
CA GLU A 255 2.30 -15.24 -13.02
C GLU A 255 2.64 -13.91 -12.33
N TRP A 256 1.87 -13.57 -11.29
CA TRP A 256 2.13 -12.40 -10.45
C TRP A 256 3.27 -12.67 -9.46
N ALA A 257 4.24 -11.76 -9.39
CA ALA A 257 5.27 -11.76 -8.36
C ALA A 257 5.51 -10.34 -7.83
N HIS A 258 5.79 -10.26 -6.54
CA HIS A 258 6.15 -9.04 -5.82
C HIS A 258 7.66 -8.85 -5.86
N PHE A 259 8.12 -7.63 -6.12
CA PHE A 259 9.53 -7.27 -6.08
C PHE A 259 9.73 -5.99 -5.27
N VAL A 260 10.85 -5.94 -4.53
CA VAL A 260 11.33 -4.70 -3.92
C VAL A 260 12.81 -4.52 -4.25
N VAL A 261 13.17 -3.33 -4.71
CA VAL A 261 14.57 -2.86 -4.78
C VAL A 261 14.79 -1.88 -3.65
N THR A 262 15.82 -2.07 -2.84
CA THR A 262 16.28 -1.06 -1.86
C THR A 262 17.70 -0.63 -2.19
N TYR A 263 18.01 0.64 -1.98
CA TYR A 263 19.35 1.20 -2.16
C TYR A 263 19.69 2.17 -1.02
N THR A 264 20.91 2.07 -0.53
CA THR A 264 21.60 3.08 0.27
C THR A 264 23.07 3.09 -0.13
N SER A 265 23.81 4.14 0.25
CA SER A 265 25.26 4.13 0.02
C SER A 265 25.92 2.96 0.76
N GLY A 266 26.64 2.11 0.04
CA GLY A 266 27.24 0.87 0.53
C GLY A 266 26.50 -0.41 0.13
N ASN A 267 25.19 -0.38 -0.11
CA ASN A 267 24.38 -1.59 -0.30
C ASN A 267 23.11 -1.40 -1.15
N MET A 268 22.83 -2.36 -2.04
CA MET A 268 21.55 -2.50 -2.73
C MET A 268 21.01 -3.91 -2.48
N LYS A 269 19.70 -4.06 -2.27
CA LYS A 269 19.05 -5.37 -2.10
C LYS A 269 17.92 -5.56 -3.10
N LEU A 270 17.74 -6.80 -3.53
CA LEU A 270 16.59 -7.24 -4.31
C LEU A 270 15.81 -8.27 -3.50
N TYR A 271 14.51 -8.04 -3.38
CA TYR A 271 13.57 -8.92 -2.72
C TYR A 271 12.57 -9.44 -3.74
N LYS A 272 12.08 -10.65 -3.49
CA LYS A 272 10.96 -11.24 -4.22
C LYS A 272 10.00 -11.90 -3.23
N ASN A 273 8.70 -11.68 -3.40
CA ASN A 273 7.65 -12.27 -2.58
C ASN A 273 7.93 -12.14 -1.06
N GLY A 274 8.27 -10.92 -0.63
CA GLY A 274 8.61 -10.59 0.76
C GLY A 274 10.00 -11.04 1.24
N GLN A 275 10.71 -11.90 0.50
CA GLN A 275 11.99 -12.50 0.93
C GLN A 275 13.20 -11.85 0.24
N LEU A 276 14.34 -11.80 0.94
CA LEU A 276 15.60 -11.31 0.37
C LEU A 276 16.13 -12.32 -0.66
N SER A 277 16.28 -11.88 -1.91
CA SER A 277 16.80 -12.69 -3.02
C SER A 277 18.31 -12.44 -3.20
N ASP A 278 18.71 -11.16 -3.27
CA ASP A 278 20.11 -10.75 -3.47
C ASP A 278 20.49 -9.56 -2.59
N SER A 279 21.77 -9.49 -2.21
CA SER A 279 22.41 -8.31 -1.60
C SER A 279 23.69 -8.00 -2.35
N PHE A 280 23.81 -6.77 -2.82
CA PHE A 280 24.97 -6.25 -3.53
C PHE A 280 25.66 -5.23 -2.64
N ASP A 281 26.77 -5.64 -2.06
CA ASP A 281 27.64 -4.77 -1.29
C ASP A 281 28.57 -3.97 -2.24
N GLN A 282 29.19 -2.91 -1.73
CA GLN A 282 30.09 -2.01 -2.50
C GLN A 282 29.36 -1.11 -3.52
N MET A 283 28.09 -0.81 -3.29
CA MET A 283 27.37 0.27 -3.99
C MET A 283 27.88 1.63 -3.48
N ASN A 284 28.08 2.61 -4.37
CA ASN A 284 28.83 3.82 -4.02
C ASN A 284 28.06 5.13 -4.24
N GLY A 285 28.32 6.13 -3.39
CA GLY A 285 27.75 7.48 -3.52
C GLY A 285 26.32 7.65 -3.01
N THR A 286 25.82 8.88 -3.08
CA THR A 286 24.40 9.24 -2.86
C THR A 286 23.66 9.32 -4.20
N LEU A 287 22.34 9.23 -4.20
CA LEU A 287 21.53 9.26 -5.43
C LEU A 287 21.67 10.62 -6.13
N ALA A 288 21.89 10.61 -7.45
CA ALA A 288 22.06 11.83 -8.22
C ALA A 288 20.69 12.47 -8.50
N PRO A 289 20.52 13.79 -8.30
CA PRO A 289 19.27 14.47 -8.61
C PRO A 289 19.01 14.46 -10.13
N ILE A 290 17.75 14.30 -10.49
CA ILE A 290 17.27 14.32 -11.88
C ILE A 290 16.42 15.57 -12.08
N ASP A 291 16.71 16.34 -13.13
CA ASP A 291 15.98 17.59 -13.42
C ASP A 291 14.92 17.39 -14.49
N ASN A 292 13.68 17.79 -14.18
CA ASN A 292 12.61 18.07 -15.15
C ASN A 292 12.29 16.93 -16.14
N ILE A 293 12.36 15.68 -15.69
CA ILE A 293 11.88 14.49 -16.40
C ILE A 293 10.89 13.77 -15.50
N ALA A 294 9.72 13.42 -16.04
CA ALA A 294 8.70 12.66 -15.34
C ALA A 294 9.17 11.22 -15.05
N LEU A 295 8.73 10.67 -13.92
CA LEU A 295 8.87 9.24 -13.61
C LEU A 295 7.89 8.46 -14.51
N THR A 296 8.35 7.39 -15.13
CA THR A 296 7.52 6.53 -15.99
C THR A 296 7.41 5.12 -15.47
N ILE A 297 6.21 4.55 -15.61
CA ILE A 297 5.92 3.13 -15.40
C ILE A 297 5.56 2.53 -16.76
N GLY A 298 6.21 1.43 -17.13
CA GLY A 298 6.06 0.78 -18.43
C GLY A 298 6.97 1.30 -19.56
N SER A 299 7.78 2.34 -19.32
CA SER A 299 8.78 2.86 -20.28
C SER A 299 10.00 3.47 -19.57
N ASP A 300 11.10 3.68 -20.31
CA ASP A 300 12.33 4.29 -19.79
C ASP A 300 12.39 5.83 -19.86
N LEU A 301 11.50 6.44 -20.65
CA LEU A 301 11.24 7.88 -20.73
C LEU A 301 9.76 8.16 -21.01
N PRO A 302 9.28 9.39 -20.71
CA PRO A 302 8.02 9.95 -21.20
C PRO A 302 7.92 9.87 -22.73
N THR A 303 6.75 9.53 -23.29
CA THR A 303 6.60 9.37 -24.75
C THR A 303 6.97 10.64 -25.52
N SER A 304 6.69 11.80 -24.93
CA SER A 304 6.86 13.10 -25.57
C SER A 304 8.31 13.60 -25.68
N VAL A 305 9.28 12.98 -24.99
CA VAL A 305 10.69 13.43 -25.01
C VAL A 305 11.60 12.63 -25.94
N TYR A 306 11.11 11.51 -26.50
CA TYR A 306 11.90 10.69 -27.42
C TYR A 306 12.34 11.45 -28.68
N THR A 307 13.52 11.09 -29.19
CA THR A 307 14.07 11.59 -30.46
C THR A 307 14.39 10.45 -31.42
N GLU A 308 14.21 10.67 -32.72
CA GLU A 308 14.69 9.75 -33.78
C GLU A 308 16.20 9.89 -34.03
N GLU A 309 16.80 11.01 -33.63
CA GLU A 309 18.24 11.26 -33.75
C GLU A 309 19.02 10.71 -32.54
N ALA A 310 20.25 10.27 -32.78
CA ALA A 310 21.14 9.71 -31.76
C ALA A 310 21.51 10.77 -30.71
N GLY A 311 21.17 10.50 -29.44
CA GLY A 311 21.29 11.43 -28.32
C GLY A 311 20.74 10.82 -27.03
N PRO A 312 20.67 11.59 -25.93
CA PRO A 312 20.24 11.08 -24.63
C PRO A 312 18.81 10.51 -24.64
N PHE A 313 17.93 11.08 -25.46
CA PHE A 313 16.53 10.65 -25.60
C PHE A 313 16.25 9.83 -26.86
N TYR A 314 17.29 9.30 -27.52
CA TYR A 314 17.11 8.49 -28.73
C TYR A 314 16.21 7.27 -28.45
N VAL A 315 15.17 7.09 -29.26
CA VAL A 315 14.16 6.04 -29.09
C VAL A 315 14.73 4.63 -29.30
N GLY A 316 15.69 4.46 -30.22
CA GLY A 316 16.38 3.18 -30.43
C GLY A 316 17.22 2.72 -29.22
N TYR A 317 17.46 3.59 -28.24
CA TYR A 317 18.03 3.18 -26.95
C TYR A 317 16.98 2.68 -25.94
N GLY A 318 15.71 2.99 -26.12
CA GLY A 318 14.66 2.74 -25.13
C GLY A 318 13.98 1.37 -25.21
N GLY A 319 12.92 1.24 -24.41
CA GLY A 319 12.22 -0.01 -24.20
C GLY A 319 10.99 0.15 -23.30
N TYR A 320 10.19 -0.91 -23.18
CA TYR A 320 8.87 -0.83 -22.56
C TYR A 320 8.44 -2.16 -21.91
N PHE A 321 7.48 -2.11 -20.99
CA PHE A 321 6.90 -3.31 -20.37
C PHE A 321 5.80 -3.92 -21.25
N THR A 322 5.62 -5.24 -21.16
CA THR A 322 4.41 -5.91 -21.68
C THR A 322 3.89 -6.89 -20.64
N GLY A 323 2.63 -6.72 -20.27
CA GLY A 323 2.01 -7.39 -19.13
C GLY A 323 1.39 -6.41 -18.14
N ALA A 324 1.03 -6.91 -16.95
CA ALA A 324 0.40 -6.12 -15.90
C ALA A 324 1.39 -5.68 -14.79
N ILE A 325 1.19 -4.47 -14.26
CA ILE A 325 1.88 -3.94 -13.07
C ILE A 325 0.82 -3.46 -12.08
N ASP A 326 1.09 -3.63 -10.79
CA ASP A 326 0.19 -3.29 -9.70
C ASP A 326 0.93 -2.86 -8.42
N GLU A 327 0.23 -2.21 -7.50
CA GLU A 327 0.67 -1.94 -6.12
C GLU A 327 2.05 -1.27 -6.02
N VAL A 328 2.23 -0.21 -6.81
CA VAL A 328 3.52 0.47 -6.96
C VAL A 328 3.73 1.46 -5.82
N ARG A 329 4.79 1.28 -5.03
CA ARG A 329 5.18 2.17 -3.92
C ARG A 329 6.62 2.64 -4.10
N PHE A 330 6.89 3.89 -3.77
CA PHE A 330 8.23 4.49 -3.80
C PHE A 330 8.50 5.23 -2.49
N TYR A 331 9.64 4.94 -1.87
CA TYR A 331 10.05 5.39 -0.54
C TYR A 331 11.41 6.10 -0.56
N ASN A 332 11.59 7.10 0.32
CA ASN A 332 12.85 7.85 0.50
C ASN A 332 13.80 7.25 1.56
N ILE A 333 13.64 5.95 1.85
CA ILE A 333 14.44 5.18 2.81
C ILE A 333 14.83 3.83 2.22
N GLU A 334 15.81 3.19 2.84
CA GLU A 334 16.01 1.75 2.72
C GLU A 334 14.97 1.03 3.61
N LEU A 335 14.04 0.28 3.00
CA LEU A 335 13.12 -0.57 3.74
C LEU A 335 13.88 -1.75 4.37
N SER A 336 13.53 -2.12 5.60
CA SER A 336 14.05 -3.34 6.20
C SER A 336 13.36 -4.57 5.62
N GLY A 337 13.98 -5.75 5.77
CA GLY A 337 13.34 -7.01 5.38
C GLY A 337 12.01 -7.28 6.11
N ALA A 338 11.80 -6.70 7.30
CA ALA A 338 10.53 -6.79 8.01
C ALA A 338 9.45 -5.92 7.36
N ASP A 339 9.80 -4.71 6.92
CA ASP A 339 8.88 -3.82 6.20
C ASP A 339 8.48 -4.43 4.84
N VAL A 340 9.45 -5.01 4.12
CA VAL A 340 9.21 -5.74 2.87
C VAL A 340 8.32 -6.96 3.08
N THR A 341 8.53 -7.71 4.17
CA THR A 341 7.65 -8.84 4.53
C THR A 341 6.23 -8.35 4.85
N ALA A 342 6.09 -7.24 5.58
CA ALA A 342 4.78 -6.68 5.93
C ALA A 342 3.99 -6.19 4.70
N ILE A 343 4.66 -5.53 3.75
CA ILE A 343 4.07 -5.15 2.44
C ILE A 343 3.56 -6.41 1.72
N TYR A 344 4.41 -7.44 1.58
CA TYR A 344 4.02 -8.67 0.92
C TYR A 344 2.88 -9.42 1.63
N ASP A 345 2.89 -9.49 2.97
CA ASP A 345 1.88 -10.20 3.75
C ASP A 345 0.49 -9.52 3.72
N MET A 346 0.42 -8.19 3.52
CA MET A 346 -0.83 -7.49 3.22
C MET A 346 -1.35 -7.80 1.80
N GLU A 347 -0.45 -8.08 0.86
CA GLU A 347 -0.75 -8.02 -0.57
C GLU A 347 -0.80 -9.38 -1.27
N ARG A 348 -0.30 -10.47 -0.67
CA ARG A 348 -0.17 -11.77 -1.34
C ARG A 348 -1.53 -12.47 -1.61
N PRO A 349 -1.64 -13.26 -2.70
CA PRO A 349 -2.77 -14.17 -2.97
C PRO A 349 -3.03 -15.23 -1.88
#